data_AF-A0A972PY23-F1
#
_entry.id   AF-A0A972PY23-F1
#
_cell.length_a   1.000
_cell.length_b   1.000
_cell.length_c   1.000
_cell.angle_alpha   90.00
_cell.angle_beta   90.00
_cell.angle_gamma   90.00
#
_symmetry.space_group_name_H-M   'P 1'
#
loop_
_entity.id
_entity.type
_entity.pdbx_description
1 polymer ?
#
loop_
_entity_poly.entity_id
_entity_poly.type
_entity_poly.pdbx_seq_one_letter_code
_entity_poly.pdbx_strand_id
1 'polypeptide(L)'
;MKTQHLLEKKLAEIETRVREEGLDEEEAFGAAGDWILPLGSREAFLNPKLKQWMWHDRLHGELVFAGCGVRQGILVSIGKVAGVKALPYEDEVGNWCIVLFGNEPSGPMTLTELKQDLASGKISKTCLIWSPHFTTWLTATDERIRSLLASSDPRESG
;
A
#
# COMPACT_ATOMS: atom_id res chain seq x y z
N MET A 1 6.39 -12.09 -0.99
CA MET A 1 6.11 -11.28 0.21
C MET A 1 4.77 -10.61 0.02
N LYS A 2 3.90 -10.56 1.05
CA LYS A 2 2.61 -9.85 0.95
C LYS A 2 2.86 -8.34 1.07
N THR A 3 2.11 -7.57 0.30
CA THR A 3 2.20 -6.11 0.25
C THR A 3 0.79 -5.55 0.24
N GLN A 4 0.62 -4.28 0.61
CA GLN A 4 -0.70 -3.66 0.63
C GLN A 4 -1.34 -3.69 -0.78
N HIS A 5 -0.59 -3.30 -1.82
CA HIS A 5 -1.06 -3.34 -3.20
C HIS A 5 -1.56 -4.73 -3.62
N LEU A 6 -0.80 -5.79 -3.31
CA LEU A 6 -1.19 -7.16 -3.68
C LEU A 6 -2.45 -7.63 -2.96
N LEU A 7 -2.61 -7.26 -1.69
CA LEU A 7 -3.79 -7.64 -0.90
C LEU A 7 -5.04 -6.91 -1.39
N GLU A 8 -4.95 -5.61 -1.67
CA GLU A 8 -6.08 -4.84 -2.21
C GLU A 8 -6.44 -5.31 -3.62
N LYS A 9 -5.45 -5.61 -4.48
CA LYS A 9 -5.68 -6.18 -5.81
C LYS A 9 -6.37 -7.54 -5.73
N LYS A 10 -5.88 -8.44 -4.86
CA LYS A 10 -6.50 -9.75 -4.61
C LYS A 10 -7.96 -9.60 -4.17
N LEU A 11 -8.25 -8.64 -3.29
CA LEU A 11 -9.62 -8.39 -2.85
C LEU A 11 -10.51 -7.97 -4.03
N ALA A 12 -10.08 -7.01 -4.85
CA ALA A 12 -10.84 -6.57 -6.01
C ALA A 12 -11.10 -7.70 -7.03
N GLU A 13 -10.11 -8.59 -7.24
CA GLU A 13 -10.25 -9.77 -8.09
C GLU A 13 -11.29 -10.75 -7.53
N ILE A 14 -11.23 -11.06 -6.22
CA ILE A 14 -12.20 -11.95 -5.58
C ILE A 14 -13.61 -11.34 -5.61
N GLU A 15 -13.76 -10.06 -5.32
CA GLU A 15 -15.07 -9.38 -5.39
C GLU A 15 -15.69 -9.44 -6.79
N THR A 16 -14.85 -9.32 -7.82
CA THR A 16 -15.29 -9.45 -9.20
C THR A 16 -15.80 -10.87 -9.47
N ARG A 17 -15.06 -11.88 -9.02
CA ARG A 17 -15.46 -13.29 -9.16
C ARG A 17 -16.70 -13.65 -8.36
N VAL A 18 -16.84 -13.18 -7.11
CA VAL A 18 -18.06 -13.38 -6.31
C VAL A 18 -19.28 -12.82 -7.03
N ARG A 19 -19.15 -11.62 -7.60
CA ARG A 19 -20.24 -10.96 -8.34
C ARG A 19 -20.57 -11.66 -9.66
N GLU A 20 -19.58 -12.14 -10.39
CA GLU A 20 -19.75 -12.71 -11.74
C GLU A 20 -20.05 -14.21 -11.73
N GLU A 21 -19.42 -14.96 -10.84
CA GLU A 21 -19.53 -16.41 -10.70
C GLU A 21 -20.54 -16.83 -9.61
N GLY A 22 -21.04 -15.89 -8.81
CA GLY A 22 -22.01 -16.15 -7.74
C GLY A 22 -21.46 -17.00 -6.59
N LEU A 23 -20.15 -16.90 -6.32
CA LEU A 23 -19.48 -17.65 -5.26
C LEU A 23 -19.96 -17.19 -3.87
N ASP A 24 -19.96 -18.12 -2.92
CA ASP A 24 -20.16 -17.78 -1.51
C ASP A 24 -18.99 -16.90 -1.02
N GLU A 25 -19.32 -15.79 -0.34
CA GLU A 25 -18.32 -14.82 0.13
C GLU A 25 -17.37 -15.41 1.17
N GLU A 26 -17.85 -16.28 2.07
CA GLU A 26 -17.02 -16.87 3.12
C GLU A 26 -16.01 -17.85 2.52
N GLU A 27 -16.44 -18.65 1.55
CA GLU A 27 -15.56 -19.55 0.82
C GLU A 27 -14.58 -18.77 -0.09
N ALA A 28 -15.03 -17.70 -0.74
CA ALA A 28 -14.23 -16.96 -1.70
C ALA A 28 -13.10 -16.16 -1.05
N PHE A 29 -13.31 -15.59 0.14
CA PHE A 29 -12.29 -14.78 0.81
C PHE A 29 -11.18 -15.61 1.47
N GLY A 30 -11.40 -16.89 1.73
CA GLY A 30 -10.39 -17.78 2.34
C GLY A 30 -10.08 -17.45 3.80
N ALA A 31 -8.88 -17.83 4.26
CA ALA A 31 -8.53 -17.75 5.68
C ALA A 31 -8.12 -16.33 6.10
N ALA A 32 -8.38 -15.94 7.34
CA ALA A 32 -7.97 -14.64 7.88
C ALA A 32 -6.46 -14.37 7.74
N GLY A 33 -5.63 -15.42 7.89
CA GLY A 33 -4.18 -15.33 7.70
C GLY A 33 -3.76 -14.91 6.29
N ASP A 34 -4.62 -15.09 5.28
CA ASP A 34 -4.36 -14.67 3.91
C ASP A 34 -4.31 -13.16 3.76
N TRP A 35 -4.92 -12.43 4.68
CA TRP A 35 -5.11 -10.98 4.64
C TRP A 35 -4.22 -10.21 5.61
N ILE A 36 -3.27 -10.90 6.25
CA ILE A 36 -2.28 -10.27 7.13
C ILE A 36 -1.14 -9.66 6.29
N LEU A 37 -0.86 -8.40 6.56
CA LEU A 37 0.26 -7.63 6.04
C LEU A 37 1.30 -7.39 7.14
N PRO A 38 2.49 -8.02 7.06
CA PRO A 38 3.59 -7.68 7.95
C PRO A 38 4.17 -6.32 7.56
N LEU A 39 4.30 -5.42 8.54
CA LEU A 39 4.71 -4.03 8.34
C LEU A 39 5.67 -3.61 9.46
N GLY A 40 6.97 -3.84 9.22
CA GLY A 40 8.01 -3.65 10.23
C GLY A 40 7.81 -4.57 11.43
N SER A 41 7.64 -4.00 12.62
CA SER A 41 7.39 -4.74 13.86
C SER A 41 5.91 -5.01 14.14
N ARG A 42 5.01 -4.51 13.29
CA ARG A 42 3.56 -4.60 13.42
C ARG A 42 2.96 -5.43 12.30
N GLU A 43 1.70 -5.80 12.50
CA GLU A 43 0.88 -6.48 11.50
C GLU A 43 -0.40 -5.68 11.30
N ALA A 44 -0.78 -5.50 10.05
CA ALA A 44 -2.10 -5.04 9.66
C ALA A 44 -2.91 -6.22 9.12
N PHE A 45 -4.22 -6.15 9.27
CA PHE A 45 -5.15 -7.13 8.72
C PHE A 45 -6.12 -6.39 7.80
N LEU A 46 -6.27 -6.85 6.57
CA LEU A 46 -7.34 -6.40 5.69
C LEU A 46 -8.58 -7.25 5.96
N ASN A 47 -9.64 -6.64 6.48
CA ASN A 47 -10.92 -7.31 6.61
C ASN A 47 -11.63 -7.32 5.24
N PRO A 48 -11.80 -8.48 4.58
CA PRO A 48 -12.38 -8.53 3.22
C PRO A 48 -13.85 -8.13 3.19
N LYS A 49 -14.60 -8.48 4.23
CA LYS A 49 -16.04 -8.19 4.34
C LYS A 49 -16.29 -6.69 4.57
N LEU A 50 -15.50 -6.08 5.46
CA LEU A 50 -15.63 -4.65 5.77
C LEU A 50 -14.88 -3.75 4.77
N LYS A 51 -13.96 -4.32 3.98
CA LYS A 51 -13.05 -3.59 3.08
C LYS A 51 -12.22 -2.53 3.83
N GLN A 52 -11.81 -2.89 5.05
CA GLN A 52 -11.14 -1.99 5.98
C GLN A 52 -9.84 -2.59 6.48
N TRP A 53 -8.84 -1.72 6.62
CA TRP A 53 -7.59 -2.08 7.28
C TRP A 53 -7.76 -1.99 8.79
N MET A 54 -7.16 -2.94 9.49
CA MET A 54 -7.16 -3.04 10.95
C MET A 54 -5.73 -3.22 11.46
N TRP A 55 -5.40 -2.59 12.58
CA TRP A 55 -4.18 -2.87 13.32
C TRP A 55 -4.44 -3.99 14.33
N HIS A 56 -3.49 -4.90 14.47
CA HIS A 56 -3.48 -5.80 15.62
C HIS A 56 -2.88 -5.05 16.82
N ASP A 57 -3.74 -4.69 17.78
CA ASP A 57 -3.31 -4.17 19.07
C ASP A 57 -2.82 -5.33 19.94
N ARG A 58 -1.51 -5.54 19.96
CA ARG A 58 -0.86 -6.60 20.73
C ARG A 58 -1.02 -6.45 22.24
N LEU A 59 -1.31 -5.25 22.75
CA LEU A 59 -1.49 -5.03 24.19
C LEU A 59 -2.81 -5.60 24.68
N HIS A 60 -3.85 -5.49 23.85
CA HIS A 60 -5.21 -5.93 24.19
C HIS A 60 -5.64 -7.21 23.46
N GLY A 61 -4.88 -7.65 22.46
CA GLY A 61 -5.20 -8.83 21.64
C GLY A 61 -6.37 -8.59 20.68
N GLU A 62 -6.60 -7.33 20.29
CA GLU A 62 -7.78 -6.90 19.53
C GLU A 62 -7.40 -6.36 18.16
N LEU A 63 -8.37 -6.40 17.23
CA LEU A 63 -8.28 -5.72 15.95
C LEU A 63 -8.96 -4.36 16.06
N VAL A 64 -8.20 -3.29 15.82
CA VAL A 64 -8.71 -1.92 15.84
C VAL A 64 -8.66 -1.31 14.44
N PHE A 65 -9.62 -0.46 14.09
CA PHE A 65 -9.64 0.20 12.78
C PHE A 65 -8.34 0.98 12.54
N ALA A 66 -7.72 0.78 11.37
CA ALA A 66 -6.43 1.38 11.05
C ALA A 66 -6.53 2.87 10.71
N GLY A 67 -7.73 3.35 10.39
CA GLY A 67 -7.97 4.72 9.93
C GLY A 67 -8.24 4.84 8.43
N CYS A 68 -8.24 3.73 7.67
CA CYS A 68 -8.62 3.74 6.26
C CYS A 68 -9.25 2.42 5.79
N GLY A 69 -10.11 2.54 4.77
CA GLY A 69 -10.52 1.46 3.89
C GLY A 69 -9.50 1.11 2.82
N VAL A 70 -9.84 0.11 2.02
CA VAL A 70 -9.18 -0.18 0.74
C VAL A 70 -9.19 1.07 -0.14
N ARG A 71 -8.11 1.35 -0.87
CA ARG A 71 -7.98 2.53 -1.75
C ARG A 71 -8.08 3.90 -1.08
N GLN A 72 -8.12 3.98 0.24
CA GLN A 72 -8.29 5.24 0.97
C GLN A 72 -7.01 5.76 1.65
N GLY A 73 -5.99 4.92 1.80
CA GLY A 73 -4.76 5.32 2.48
C GLY A 73 -3.62 4.32 2.34
N ILE A 74 -2.40 4.81 2.51
CA ILE A 74 -1.18 4.01 2.53
C ILE A 74 -0.83 3.65 3.97
N LEU A 75 -0.73 2.36 4.26
CA LEU A 75 -0.15 1.86 5.51
C LEU A 75 1.37 2.05 5.46
N VAL A 76 1.95 2.64 6.49
CA VAL A 76 3.38 2.99 6.53
C VAL A 76 3.99 2.77 7.90
N SER A 77 5.25 2.32 7.93
CA SER A 77 6.04 2.16 9.17
C SER A 77 7.26 3.07 9.14
N ILE A 78 7.47 3.88 10.17
CA ILE A 78 8.69 4.68 10.37
C ILE A 78 9.29 4.29 11.73
N GLY A 79 10.44 3.62 11.70
CA GLY A 79 11.03 3.02 12.89
C GLY A 79 10.07 2.03 13.55
N LYS A 80 9.70 2.27 14.81
CA LYS A 80 8.77 1.42 15.58
C LYS A 80 7.30 1.86 15.47
N VAL A 81 7.02 2.96 14.77
CA VAL A 81 5.68 3.53 14.63
C VAL A 81 5.10 3.08 13.31
N ALA A 82 3.87 2.56 13.32
CA ALA A 82 3.07 2.37 12.12
C ALA A 82 1.87 3.32 12.14
N GLY A 83 1.44 3.74 10.97
CA GLY A 83 0.30 4.61 10.79
C GLY A 83 -0.23 4.55 9.37
N VAL A 84 -1.13 5.48 9.08
CA VAL A 84 -1.79 5.61 7.79
C VAL A 84 -1.56 7.00 7.25
N LYS A 85 -1.24 7.09 5.97
CA LYS A 85 -1.30 8.33 5.22
C LYS A 85 -2.51 8.28 4.29
N ALA A 86 -3.55 9.05 4.60
CA ALA A 86 -4.76 9.11 3.79
C ALA A 86 -4.44 9.60 2.37
N LEU A 87 -5.06 8.98 1.37
CA LEU A 87 -5.04 9.48 0.00
C LEU A 87 -5.93 10.72 -0.12
N PRO A 88 -5.64 11.64 -1.05
CA PRO A 88 -6.49 12.81 -1.29
C PRO A 88 -7.88 12.45 -1.83
N TYR A 89 -8.00 11.29 -2.48
CA TYR A 89 -9.22 10.68 -2.99
C TYR A 89 -9.03 9.17 -3.12
N GLU A 90 -10.12 8.41 -3.28
CA GLU A 90 -10.04 6.97 -3.45
C GLU A 90 -9.37 6.58 -4.76
N ASP A 91 -8.30 5.80 -4.68
CA ASP A 91 -7.54 5.36 -5.85
C ASP A 91 -6.75 4.07 -5.56
N GLU A 92 -6.28 3.39 -6.59
CA GLU A 92 -5.40 2.24 -6.44
C GLU A 92 -4.11 2.64 -5.71
N VAL A 93 -3.94 2.13 -4.49
CA VAL A 93 -2.80 2.48 -3.62
C VAL A 93 -1.43 2.21 -4.26
N GLY A 94 -1.35 1.26 -5.20
CA GLY A 94 -0.13 0.97 -5.97
C GLY A 94 0.42 2.17 -6.74
N ASN A 95 -0.45 3.11 -7.14
CA ASN A 95 -0.09 4.31 -7.88
C ASN A 95 0.49 5.42 -7.00
N TRP A 96 0.61 5.20 -5.69
CA TRP A 96 1.00 6.21 -4.72
C TRP A 96 2.23 5.80 -3.92
N CYS A 97 2.94 6.80 -3.42
CA CYS A 97 4.07 6.63 -2.54
C CYS A 97 4.16 7.74 -1.50
N ILE A 98 5.02 7.54 -0.51
CA ILE A 98 5.40 8.53 0.51
C ILE A 98 6.91 8.71 0.38
N VAL A 99 7.37 9.96 0.45
CA VAL A 99 8.79 10.31 0.38
C VAL A 99 9.23 10.85 1.73
N LEU A 100 10.37 10.38 2.23
CA LEU A 100 10.99 10.90 3.44
C LEU A 100 11.99 11.99 3.07
N PHE A 101 11.72 13.23 3.48
CA PHE A 101 12.66 14.34 3.38
C PHE A 101 13.30 14.58 4.74
N GLY A 102 14.57 14.18 4.89
CA GLY A 102 15.20 14.13 6.21
C GLY A 102 14.47 13.12 7.10
N ASN A 103 13.76 13.59 8.13
CA ASN A 103 12.98 12.77 9.05
C ASN A 103 11.46 12.96 8.90
N GLU A 104 11.00 13.73 7.92
CA GLU A 104 9.59 14.05 7.77
C GLU A 104 8.97 13.32 6.57
N PRO A 105 7.92 12.51 6.77
CA PRO A 105 7.20 11.86 5.67
C PRO A 105 6.29 12.86 4.96
N SER A 106 6.52 13.03 3.67
CA SER A 106 5.73 13.86 2.76
C SER A 106 4.97 13.00 1.74
N GLY A 107 3.87 13.54 1.22
CA GLY A 107 2.92 12.85 0.36
C GLY A 107 1.54 12.67 1.00
N PRO A 108 0.73 11.70 0.55
CA PRO A 108 1.07 10.75 -0.51
C PRO A 108 1.16 11.48 -1.86
N MET A 109 2.06 11.02 -2.73
CA MET A 109 2.20 11.54 -4.09
C MET A 109 2.09 10.39 -5.08
N THR A 110 1.70 10.69 -6.31
CA THR A 110 1.61 9.69 -7.36
C THR A 110 2.99 9.26 -7.84
N LEU A 111 3.09 8.05 -8.41
CA LEU A 111 4.33 7.58 -9.05
C LEU A 111 4.76 8.48 -10.21
N THR A 112 3.80 9.08 -10.93
CA THR A 112 4.07 10.04 -12.00
C THR A 112 4.70 11.32 -11.46
N GLU A 113 4.16 11.90 -10.38
CA GLU A 113 4.76 13.07 -9.72
C GLU A 113 6.16 12.74 -9.18
N LEU A 114 6.34 11.58 -8.55
CA LEU A 114 7.65 11.15 -8.06
C LEU A 114 8.68 11.09 -9.19
N LYS A 115 8.30 10.53 -10.35
CA LYS A 115 9.17 10.45 -11.52
C LYS A 115 9.56 11.83 -12.06
N GLN A 116 8.60 12.75 -12.15
CA GLN A 116 8.84 14.13 -12.60
C GLN A 116 9.74 14.90 -11.61
N ASP A 117 9.48 14.77 -10.31
CA ASP A 117 10.24 15.44 -9.26
C ASP A 117 11.67 14.89 -9.12
N LEU A 118 11.88 13.59 -9.37
CA LEU A 118 13.22 12.99 -9.46
C LEU A 118 13.97 13.47 -10.72
N ALA A 119 13.29 13.56 -11.86
CA ALA A 119 13.89 14.00 -13.13
C ALA A 119 14.28 15.49 -13.10
N SER A 120 13.47 16.33 -12.46
CA SER A 120 13.75 17.76 -12.27
C SER A 120 14.75 18.05 -11.15
N GLY A 121 15.11 17.06 -10.33
CA GLY A 121 16.01 17.23 -9.19
C GLY A 121 15.36 17.88 -7.96
N LYS A 122 14.04 18.11 -7.97
CA LYS A 122 13.27 18.58 -6.81
C LYS A 122 13.28 17.55 -5.67
N ILE A 123 13.34 16.26 -6.01
CA ILE A 123 13.57 15.16 -5.07
C ILE A 123 14.96 14.60 -5.30
N SER A 124 15.74 14.47 -4.21
CA SER A 124 17.06 13.84 -4.26
C SER A 124 16.96 12.36 -4.59
N LYS A 125 17.88 11.84 -5.41
CA LYS A 125 17.99 10.39 -5.67
C LYS A 125 18.34 9.57 -4.42
N THR A 126 18.83 10.22 -3.37
CA THR A 126 19.13 9.59 -2.08
C THR A 126 17.93 9.60 -1.11
N CYS A 127 16.78 10.15 -1.50
CA CYS A 127 15.58 10.13 -0.67
C CYS A 127 15.11 8.69 -0.42
N LEU A 128 14.42 8.49 0.70
CA LEU A 128 13.72 7.25 0.99
C LEU A 128 12.29 7.32 0.50
N ILE A 129 11.82 6.26 -0.13
CA ILE A 129 10.50 6.11 -0.71
C ILE A 129 9.84 4.90 -0.08
N TRP A 130 8.60 5.07 0.36
CA TRP A 130 7.70 4.01 0.75
C TRP A 130 6.60 3.87 -0.31
N SER A 131 6.37 2.66 -0.77
CA SER A 131 5.28 2.35 -1.70
C SER A 131 4.49 1.14 -1.19
N PRO A 132 3.17 1.09 -1.40
CA PRO A 132 2.33 -0.09 -1.14
C PRO A 132 2.77 -1.38 -1.87
N HIS A 133 3.69 -1.27 -2.85
CA HIS A 133 4.36 -2.41 -3.47
C HIS A 133 5.45 -3.04 -2.60
N PHE A 134 5.83 -2.42 -1.49
CA PHE A 134 6.88 -2.88 -0.58
C PHE A 134 6.43 -2.72 0.88
N THR A 135 7.20 -3.28 1.82
CA THR A 135 6.98 -3.14 3.27
C THR A 135 8.18 -2.50 3.96
N THR A 136 9.03 -1.83 3.19
CA THR A 136 10.25 -1.16 3.65
C THR A 136 10.49 0.11 2.85
N TRP A 137 11.23 1.04 3.46
CA TRP A 137 11.77 2.21 2.80
C TRP A 137 12.93 1.84 1.87
N LEU A 138 12.89 2.35 0.64
CA LEU A 138 13.91 2.13 -0.39
C LEU A 138 14.43 3.45 -0.93
N THR A 139 15.67 3.50 -1.39
CA THR A 139 16.18 4.71 -2.07
C THR A 139 15.61 4.82 -3.48
N ALA A 140 15.54 6.03 -4.03
CA ALA A 140 15.11 6.22 -5.42
C ALA A 140 16.03 5.54 -6.45
N THR A 141 17.25 5.19 -6.07
CA THR A 141 18.19 4.43 -6.90
C THR A 141 18.01 2.91 -6.79
N ASP A 142 17.20 2.41 -5.86
CA ASP A 142 16.92 0.97 -5.72
C ASP A 142 16.25 0.45 -6.99
N GLU A 143 16.70 -0.72 -7.48
CA GLU A 143 16.18 -1.32 -8.71
C GLU A 143 14.67 -1.47 -8.68
N ARG A 144 14.10 -1.86 -7.54
CA ARG A 144 12.66 -2.08 -7.41
C ARG A 144 11.86 -0.80 -7.59
N ILE A 145 12.38 0.33 -7.10
CA ILE A 145 11.77 1.65 -7.32
C ILE A 145 11.88 2.03 -8.78
N ARG A 146 13.04 1.80 -9.42
CA ARG A 146 13.22 2.09 -10.85
C ARG A 146 12.27 1.27 -11.72
N SER A 147 12.14 -0.04 -11.46
CA SER A 147 11.20 -0.90 -12.19
C SER A 147 9.75 -0.44 -11.99
N LEU A 148 9.38 -0.08 -10.76
CA LEU A 148 8.03 0.44 -10.45
C LEU A 148 7.72 1.72 -11.24
N LEU A 149 8.66 2.67 -11.29
CA LEU A 149 8.52 3.93 -12.04
C LEU A 149 8.59 3.77 -13.57
N ALA A 150 9.16 2.66 -14.05
CA ALA A 150 9.14 2.29 -15.46
C ALA A 150 7.78 1.70 -15.86
N SER A 151 7.20 0.82 -15.03
CA SER A 151 5.88 0.21 -15.28
C SER A 151 4.71 1.18 -15.12
N SER A 152 4.90 2.31 -14.42
CA SER A 152 3.85 3.31 -14.22
C SER A 152 3.66 4.28 -15.39
N ASP A 153 4.38 4.11 -16.51
CA ASP A 153 4.16 4.93 -17.70
C ASP A 153 2.95 4.40 -18.50
N PRO A 154 1.94 5.24 -18.81
CA PRO A 154 0.81 4.87 -19.67
C PRO A 154 1.17 4.55 -21.14
N ARG A 155 2.46 4.53 -21.49
CA ARG A 155 2.93 4.42 -22.89
C ARG A 155 3.24 2.98 -23.32
N GLU A 156 2.99 1.98 -22.49
CA GLU A 156 3.10 0.56 -22.86
C GLU A 156 1.77 -0.19 -22.69
N SER A 157 0.68 0.41 -23.17
CA SER A 157 -0.58 -0.28 -23.41
C SER A 157 -1.30 0.39 -24.58
N GLY A 158 -0.94 0.00 -25.81
CA GLY A 158 -1.60 0.43 -27.05
C GLY A 158 -0.63 0.81 -28.15
#